data_AF-A0A2D7VXY0-F1
#
_entry.id   AF-A0A2D7VXY0-F1
#
_cell.length_a   1.000
_cell.length_b   1.000
_cell.length_c   1.000
_cell.angle_alpha   90.00
_cell.angle_beta   90.00
_cell.angle_gamma   90.00
#
_symmetry.space_group_name_H-M   'P 1'
#
loop_
_entity.id
_entity.type
_entity.pdbx_description
1 polymer ?
#
loop_
_entity_poly.entity_id
_entity_poly.type
_entity_poly.pdbx_seq_one_letter_code
_entity_poly.pdbx_strand_id
1 'polypeptide(L)'
;MKQPFNIWLQNQIKNKGFTQRAYAQRLGVDESTISGYLSGRRTPNTRMLIRIVLSLGDKRAGFIAALEALEVTYRSKENVIE
;
A
#
# COMPACT_ATOMS: atom_id res chain seq x y z
N MET A 1 -13.58 6.33 5.61
CA MET A 1 -14.03 5.23 4.74
C MET A 1 -12.85 4.28 4.52
N LYS A 2 -13.00 2.96 4.65
CA LYS A 2 -11.90 2.02 4.35
C LYS A 2 -11.73 1.93 2.82
N GLN A 3 -10.52 2.10 2.32
CA GLN A 3 -10.18 2.07 0.90
C GLN A 3 -9.72 0.65 0.47
N PRO A 4 -9.83 0.25 -0.81
CA PRO A 4 -9.39 -1.08 -1.24
C PRO A 4 -7.97 -1.45 -0.79
N PHE A 5 -7.04 -0.49 -0.86
CA PHE A 5 -5.66 -0.65 -0.40
C PHE A 5 -5.52 -0.96 1.10
N ASN A 6 -6.25 -0.26 1.98
CA ASN A 6 -6.04 -0.46 3.42
C ASN A 6 -6.54 -1.83 3.89
N ILE A 7 -7.66 -2.30 3.32
CA ILE A 7 -8.20 -3.64 3.57
C ILE A 7 -7.23 -4.70 3.04
N TRP A 8 -6.74 -4.53 1.80
CA TRP A 8 -5.73 -5.42 1.23
C TRP A 8 -4.49 -5.52 2.12
N LEU A 9 -3.90 -4.38 2.50
CA LEU A 9 -2.69 -4.35 3.33
C LEU A 9 -2.94 -5.00 4.69
N GLN A 10 -4.08 -4.72 5.32
CA GLN A 10 -4.47 -5.32 6.59
C GLN A 10 -4.53 -6.84 6.50
N ASN A 11 -5.14 -7.38 5.45
CA ASN A 11 -5.25 -8.81 5.23
C ASN A 11 -3.88 -9.46 4.98
N GLN A 12 -3.01 -8.81 4.20
CA GLN A 12 -1.67 -9.32 3.92
C GLN A 12 -0.80 -9.39 5.18
N ILE A 13 -0.80 -8.33 5.99
CA ILE A 13 -0.07 -8.28 7.28
C ILE A 13 -0.59 -9.38 8.21
N LYS A 14 -1.92 -9.50 8.33
CA LYS A 14 -2.56 -10.51 9.19
C LYS A 14 -2.25 -11.94 8.73
N ASN A 15 -2.41 -12.24 7.44
CA ASN A 15 -2.20 -13.58 6.89
C ASN A 15 -0.75 -14.05 7.00
N LYS A 16 0.20 -13.11 7.06
CA LYS A 16 1.63 -13.40 7.28
C LYS A 16 2.03 -13.38 8.76
N GLY A 17 1.07 -13.18 9.68
CA GLY A 17 1.33 -13.17 11.12
C GLY A 17 2.12 -11.97 11.62
N PHE A 18 2.17 -10.87 10.86
CA PHE A 18 2.88 -9.68 11.29
C PHE A 18 2.02 -8.83 12.23
N THR A 19 2.67 -8.25 13.25
CA THR A 19 2.13 -7.09 13.97
C THR A 19 2.41 -5.81 13.18
N GLN A 20 1.69 -4.72 13.45
CA GLN A 20 1.95 -3.43 12.81
C GLN A 20 3.39 -2.98 13.04
N ARG A 21 3.87 -3.05 14.29
CA ARG A 21 5.25 -2.77 14.68
C ARG A 21 6.27 -3.61 13.91
N ALA A 22 6.09 -4.94 13.85
CA ALA A 22 7.03 -5.82 13.17
C ALA A 22 7.10 -5.53 11.66
N TYR A 23 5.94 -5.24 11.06
CA TYR A 23 5.89 -4.88 9.64
C TYR A 23 6.49 -3.50 9.36
N ALA A 24 6.29 -2.53 10.25
CA ALA A 24 6.91 -1.21 10.18
C ALA A 24 8.45 -1.32 10.23
N GLN A 25 8.98 -2.13 11.16
CA GLN A 25 10.42 -2.42 11.26
C GLN A 25 10.96 -3.06 9.97
N ARG A 26 10.23 -4.03 9.39
CA ARG A 26 10.58 -4.66 8.11
C ARG A 26 10.68 -3.64 6.97
N LEU A 27 9.84 -2.61 6.98
CA LEU A 27 9.84 -1.54 6.00
C LEU A 27 10.76 -0.36 6.36
N GLY A 28 11.38 -0.36 7.54
CA GLY A 28 12.20 0.76 8.01
C GLY A 28 11.40 2.06 8.12
N VAL A 29 10.17 1.99 8.64
CA VAL A 29 9.30 3.15 8.91
C VAL A 29 8.75 3.09 10.33
N ASP A 30 8.23 4.21 10.83
CA ASP A 30 7.53 4.24 12.10
C ASP A 30 6.22 3.43 12.07
N GLU A 31 5.85 2.83 13.20
CA GLU A 31 4.58 2.11 13.35
C GLU A 31 3.37 3.00 13.05
N SER A 32 3.45 4.29 13.39
CA SER A 32 2.41 5.28 13.08
C SER A 32 2.16 5.44 11.58
N THR A 33 3.17 5.19 10.74
CA THR A 33 3.06 5.19 9.28
C THR A 33 2.21 4.02 8.81
N ILE A 34 2.46 2.81 9.33
CA ILE A 34 1.64 1.63 9.04
C ILE A 34 0.21 1.81 9.56
N SER A 35 0.05 2.31 10.79
CA SER A 35 -1.27 2.63 11.35
C SER A 35 -2.06 3.59 10.47
N GLY A 36 -1.41 4.66 9.95
CA GLY A 36 -2.03 5.61 9.03
C GLY A 36 -2.48 4.98 7.71
N TYR A 37 -1.70 4.04 7.17
CA TYR A 37 -2.08 3.27 5.98
C TYR A 37 -3.28 2.35 6.25
N LEU A 38 -3.23 1.59 7.36
CA LEU A 38 -4.30 0.65 7.73
C LEU A 38 -5.61 1.36 8.08
N SER A 39 -5.55 2.57 8.64
CA SER A 39 -6.73 3.38 8.91
C SER A 39 -7.23 4.14 7.68
N GLY A 40 -6.49 4.13 6.57
CA GLY A 40 -6.79 4.92 5.37
C GLY A 40 -6.61 6.44 5.55
N ARG A 41 -5.94 6.89 6.62
CA ARG A 41 -5.61 8.31 6.84
C ARG A 41 -4.43 8.78 5.99
N ARG A 42 -3.59 7.84 5.57
CA ARG A 42 -2.44 8.08 4.69
C ARG A 42 -2.51 7.14 3.51
N THR A 43 -2.05 7.63 2.36
CA THR A 43 -1.83 6.84 1.16
C THR A 43 -0.32 6.78 0.90
N PRO A 44 0.28 5.60 0.70
CA PRO A 44 1.69 5.51 0.35
C PRO A 44 1.92 6.13 -1.04
N ASN A 45 3.06 6.80 -1.21
CA ASN A 45 3.51 7.16 -2.55
C ASN A 45 3.95 5.90 -3.33
N THR A 46 4.15 6.04 -4.64
CA THR A 46 4.53 4.94 -5.54
C THR A 46 5.72 4.14 -5.05
N ARG A 47 6.79 4.81 -4.60
CA ARG A 47 8.01 4.15 -4.11
C ARG A 47 7.70 3.28 -2.88
N MET A 48 6.92 3.80 -1.93
CA MET A 48 6.55 3.06 -0.73
C MET A 48 5.60 1.92 -1.05
N LEU A 49 4.66 2.10 -1.99
CA LEU A 49 3.75 1.04 -2.43
C LEU A 49 4.53 -0.15 -3.02
N ILE A 50 5.52 0.10 -3.87
CA ILE A 50 6.41 -0.94 -4.42
C ILE A 50 7.15 -1.67 -3.28
N ARG A 51 7.70 -0.93 -2.30
CA ARG A 51 8.37 -1.54 -1.14
C ARG A 51 7.44 -2.43 -0.32
N ILE A 52 6.20 -1.97 -0.08
CA ILE A 52 5.16 -2.74 0.62
C ILE A 52 4.90 -4.06 -0.11
N VAL A 53 4.59 -3.98 -1.41
CA VAL A 53 4.31 -5.15 -2.26
C VAL A 53 5.47 -6.16 -2.27
N LEU A 54 6.69 -5.68 -2.51
CA LEU A 54 7.87 -6.54 -2.56
C LEU A 54 8.17 -7.18 -1.19
N SER A 55 8.00 -6.43 -0.10
CA SER A 55 8.28 -6.93 1.25
C SER A 55 7.33 -8.05 1.70
N LEU A 56 6.11 -8.07 1.14
CA LEU A 56 5.10 -9.10 1.37
C LEU A 56 5.34 -10.32 0.47
N GLY A 57 6.18 -10.24 -0.57
CA GLY A 57 6.54 -11.37 -1.41
C GLY A 57 5.45 -11.81 -2.39
N ASP A 58 4.42 -10.98 -2.61
CA ASP A 58 3.31 -11.29 -3.52
C ASP A 58 3.66 -10.82 -4.94
N LYS A 59 4.40 -11.66 -5.68
CA LYS A 59 5.03 -11.31 -6.96
C LYS A 59 4.04 -11.09 -8.12
N ARG A 60 2.78 -11.52 -8.00
CA ARG A 60 1.77 -11.40 -9.07
C ARG A 60 0.64 -10.44 -8.71
N ALA A 61 -0.03 -10.64 -7.57
CA ALA A 61 -1.18 -9.82 -7.19
C ALA A 61 -0.77 -8.40 -6.75
N GLY A 62 0.36 -8.27 -6.05
CA GLY A 62 0.84 -6.96 -5.62
C GLY A 62 1.38 -6.10 -6.78
N PHE A 63 1.92 -6.73 -7.83
CA PHE A 63 2.35 -6.00 -9.03
C PHE A 63 1.15 -5.48 -9.83
N ILE A 64 0.10 -6.30 -10.03
CA ILE A 64 -1.14 -5.86 -10.69
C ILE A 64 -1.82 -4.74 -9.91
N ALA A 65 -1.98 -4.87 -8.59
CA ALA A 65 -2.60 -3.81 -7.78
C ALA A 65 -1.77 -2.51 -7.76
N ALA A 66 -0.44 -2.60 -7.81
CA ALA A 66 0.43 -1.43 -7.92
C ALA A 66 0.32 -0.76 -9.30
N LEU A 67 0.20 -1.55 -10.37
CA LEU A 67 -0.04 -1.03 -11.72
C LEU A 67 -1.42 -0.36 -11.83
N GLU A 68 -2.48 -0.97 -11.30
CA GLU A 68 -3.83 -0.37 -11.28
C GLU A 68 -3.84 0.95 -10.49
N ALA A 69 -3.18 0.99 -9.33
CA ALA A 69 -3.07 2.21 -8.53
C ALA A 69 -2.31 3.33 -9.27
N LEU A 70 -1.36 2.98 -10.14
CA LEU A 70 -0.59 3.92 -10.95
C LEU A 70 -1.37 4.39 -12.19
N GLU A 71 -2.11 3.51 -12.83
CA GLU A 71 -2.96 3.84 -13.99
C GLU A 71 -4.08 4.82 -13.61
N VAL A 72 -4.72 4.64 -12.44
CA VAL A 72 -5.72 5.59 -11.93
C VAL A 72 -5.12 6.97 -11.65
N THR A 73 -3.86 7.02 -11.18
CA THR A 73 -3.14 8.28 -10.89
C THR A 73 -2.67 8.99 -12.16
N TYR A 74 -2.36 8.24 -13.23
CA TYR A 74 -1.93 8.81 -14.52
C TYR A 74 -3.13 9.31 -15.34
N ARG A 75 -4.24 8.56 -15.36
CA ARG A 75 -5.48 8.93 -16.06
C ARG A 75 -6.15 10.18 -15.47
N SER A 76 -5.94 10.45 -14.17
CA SER A 76 -6.40 11.70 -13.55
C SER A 76 -5.55 12.93 -13.91
N LYS A 77 -4.33 12.75 -14.45
CA LYS A 77 -3.49 13.86 -14.93
C LYS A 77 -3.76 14.21 -16.39
N GLU A 78 -4.22 13.26 -17.19
CA GLU A 78 -4.59 13.51 -18.59
C GLU A 78 -5.98 14.16 -18.74
N ASN A 79 -6.89 13.96 -17.77
CA ASN A 79 -8.22 14.59 -17.74
C ASN A 79 -8.26 15.99 -17.08
N VAL A 80 -7.12 16.66 -16.91
CA VAL A 80 -7.04 18.06 -16.42
C VAL A 80 -6.50 19.00 -17.52
N ILE A 81 -6.49 18.54 -18.77
CA ILE A 81 -6.32 19.42 -19.93
C ILE A 81 -7.65 19.45 -20.68
N GLU A 82 -8.57 20.26 -20.19
CA GLU A 82 -9.51 21.10 -20.94
C GLU A 82 -10.27 22.03 -19.98
#